data_AF-A0A6G1SDW4-F1
#
_entry.id   AF-A0A6G1SDW4-F1
#
_cell.length_a   1.000
_cell.length_b   1.000
_cell.length_c   1.000
_cell.angle_alpha   90.00
_cell.angle_beta   90.00
_cell.angle_gamma   90.00
#
_symmetry.space_group_name_H-M   'P 1'
#
loop_
_entity.id
_entity.type
_entity.pdbx_description
1 polymer ?
#
loop_
_entity_poly.entity_id
_entity_poly.type
_entity_poly.pdbx_seq_one_letter_code
_entity_poly.pdbx_strand_id
1 'polypeptide(L)'
;MSATNPKQPPTPQPPTPKVVKPPENSREATIAQLNDAERILSTALYQSKQKLNLIKKANKRPVYSEDLIRYAHNISSQHSVASPYDWNVGDPRRPYPTDIQMRQSLLSGNAPSAADASPFHFIPTGLPGAGTTKKVNIDEKDVDLMSTDSSSSSSSDSQ
;
A
#
# COMPACT_ATOMS: atom_id res chain seq x y z
N MET A 1 79.06 39.30 -59.93
CA MET A 1 78.65 38.49 -58.76
C MET A 1 77.21 38.83 -58.41
N SER A 2 76.24 38.03 -58.84
CA SER A 2 74.86 38.06 -58.33
C SER A 2 74.22 36.73 -58.67
N ALA A 3 74.23 35.80 -57.71
CA ALA A 3 73.59 34.50 -57.86
C ALA A 3 72.07 34.66 -57.68
N THR A 4 71.33 34.40 -58.75
CA THR A 4 69.86 34.33 -58.75
C THR A 4 69.43 33.07 -58.00
N ASN A 5 68.76 33.24 -56.86
CA ASN A 5 68.29 32.15 -56.01
C ASN A 5 67.04 31.47 -56.63
N PRO A 6 67.01 30.14 -56.87
CA PRO A 6 65.84 29.48 -57.42
C PRO A 6 64.71 29.36 -56.39
N LYS A 7 63.51 29.78 -56.82
CA LYS A 7 62.26 29.75 -56.07
C LYS A 7 61.86 28.30 -55.74
N GLN A 8 61.91 27.91 -54.47
CA GLN A 8 61.42 26.61 -54.00
C GLN A 8 59.90 26.47 -54.24
N PRO A 9 59.40 25.28 -54.62
CA PRO A 9 57.98 25.01 -54.76
C PRO A 9 57.28 24.96 -53.39
N PRO A 10 55.98 25.30 -53.30
CA PRO A 10 55.26 25.29 -52.04
C PRO A 10 55.10 23.86 -51.52
N THR A 11 55.64 23.61 -50.33
CA THR A 11 55.46 22.36 -49.56
C THR A 11 53.97 22.12 -49.28
N PRO A 12 53.41 20.94 -49.54
CA PRO A 12 52.05 20.61 -49.10
C PRO A 12 52.01 20.54 -47.58
N GLN A 13 51.24 21.44 -46.95
CA GLN A 13 50.99 21.39 -45.52
C GLN A 13 50.19 20.12 -45.18
N PRO A 14 50.57 19.36 -44.13
CA PRO A 14 49.80 18.20 -43.70
C PRO A 14 48.40 18.64 -43.26
N PRO A 15 47.34 17.84 -43.52
CA PRO A 15 46.00 18.17 -43.08
C PRO A 15 46.01 18.30 -41.56
N THR A 16 45.66 19.48 -41.06
CA THR A 16 45.45 19.69 -39.63
C THR A 16 44.42 18.68 -39.14
N PRO A 17 44.67 17.96 -38.04
CA PRO A 17 43.67 17.08 -37.46
C PRO A 17 42.50 17.95 -37.04
N LYS A 18 41.34 17.78 -37.70
CA LYS A 18 40.08 18.30 -37.21
C LYS A 18 39.93 17.74 -35.79
N VAL A 19 39.96 18.61 -34.78
CA VAL A 19 39.56 18.25 -33.42
C VAL A 19 38.07 17.93 -33.50
N VAL A 20 37.76 16.67 -33.76
CA VAL A 20 36.40 16.15 -33.68
C VAL A 20 36.06 16.16 -32.20
N LYS A 21 35.39 17.23 -31.75
CA LYS A 21 34.72 17.22 -30.44
C LYS A 21 33.83 15.98 -30.42
N PRO A 22 33.98 15.09 -29.44
CA PRO A 22 33.11 13.93 -29.29
C PRO A 22 31.66 14.43 -29.24
N PRO A 23 30.70 13.72 -29.88
CA PRO A 23 29.33 14.19 -29.98
C PRO A 23 28.77 14.48 -28.59
N GLU A 24 28.40 15.73 -28.32
CA GLU A 24 27.83 16.18 -27.04
C GLU A 24 26.61 15.33 -26.63
N ASN A 25 25.90 14.77 -27.61
CA ASN A 25 24.80 13.82 -27.43
C ASN A 25 25.16 12.61 -26.53
N SER A 26 26.40 12.16 -26.53
CA SER A 26 26.84 11.04 -25.70
C SER A 26 26.96 11.42 -24.22
N ARG A 27 27.42 12.64 -23.94
CA ARG A 27 27.56 13.14 -22.56
C ARG A 27 26.19 13.40 -21.95
N GLU A 28 25.31 14.05 -22.70
CA GLU A 28 23.93 14.31 -22.27
C GLU A 28 23.16 13.00 -22.00
N ALA A 29 23.33 11.98 -22.84
CA ALA A 29 22.73 10.67 -22.62
C ALA A 29 23.20 10.01 -21.32
N THR A 30 24.50 10.09 -21.00
CA THR A 30 25.02 9.54 -19.73
C THR A 30 24.50 10.28 -18.50
N ILE A 31 24.35 11.60 -18.58
CA ILE A 31 23.80 12.43 -17.49
C ILE A 31 22.31 12.09 -17.28
N ALA A 32 21.55 11.94 -18.38
CA ALA A 32 20.15 11.55 -18.31
C ALA A 32 19.96 10.17 -17.67
N GLN A 33 20.81 9.19 -18.03
CA GLN A 33 20.80 7.85 -17.43
C GLN A 33 21.13 7.90 -15.93
N LEU A 34 22.08 8.74 -15.53
CA LEU A 34 22.46 8.88 -14.11
C LEU A 34 21.32 9.47 -13.28
N ASN A 35 20.65 10.52 -13.80
CA ASN A 35 19.50 11.14 -13.15
C ASN A 35 18.31 10.17 -13.05
N ASP A 36 18.06 9.37 -14.09
CA ASP A 36 17.00 8.37 -14.04
C ASP A 36 17.32 7.26 -13.04
N ALA A 37 18.58 6.80 -12.99
CA ALA A 37 19.05 5.85 -11.99
C ALA A 37 18.91 6.39 -10.55
N GLU A 38 19.24 7.67 -10.31
CA GLU A 38 19.07 8.32 -9.01
C GLU A 38 17.59 8.37 -8.59
N ARG A 39 16.70 8.69 -9.53
CA ARG A 39 15.25 8.72 -9.29
C ARG A 39 14.72 7.34 -8.92
N ILE A 40 15.11 6.31 -9.68
CA ILE A 40 14.72 4.92 -9.40
C ILE A 40 15.27 4.47 -8.04
N LEU A 41 16.53 4.80 -7.73
CA LEU A 41 17.13 4.43 -6.44
C LEU A 41 16.43 5.12 -5.28
N SER A 42 16.10 6.40 -5.41
CA SER A 42 15.41 7.18 -4.38
C SER A 42 14.02 6.62 -4.08
N THR A 43 13.25 6.31 -5.12
CA THR A 43 11.92 5.70 -4.97
C THR A 43 12.00 4.30 -4.38
N ALA A 44 12.94 3.46 -4.85
CA ALA A 44 13.17 2.13 -4.31
C ALA A 44 13.58 2.16 -2.83
N LEU A 45 14.45 3.11 -2.44
CA LEU A 45 14.91 3.27 -1.06
C LEU A 45 13.75 3.69 -0.14
N TYR A 46 12.91 4.63 -0.59
CA TYR A 46 11.74 5.06 0.16
C TYR A 46 10.76 3.91 0.39
N GLN A 47 10.38 3.20 -0.66
CA GLN A 47 9.49 2.04 -0.58
C GLN A 47 10.07 0.94 0.30
N SER A 48 11.38 0.69 0.22
CA SER A 48 12.05 -0.30 1.06
C SER A 48 11.98 0.06 2.54
N LYS A 49 12.19 1.34 2.90
CA LYS A 49 12.03 1.82 4.29
C LYS A 49 10.60 1.64 4.79
N GLN A 50 9.59 1.93 3.96
CA GLN A 50 8.19 1.70 4.31
C GLN A 50 7.92 0.21 4.55
N LYS A 51 8.35 -0.68 3.64
CA LYS A 51 8.21 -2.13 3.79
C LYS A 51 8.88 -2.66 5.07
N LEU A 52 10.07 -2.18 5.41
CA LEU A 52 10.76 -2.56 6.65
C LEU A 52 9.96 -2.15 7.90
N ASN A 53 9.35 -0.96 7.89
CA ASN A 53 8.50 -0.52 8.99
C ASN A 53 7.25 -1.40 9.12
N LEU A 54 6.63 -1.79 7.99
CA LEU A 54 5.49 -2.71 7.99
C LEU A 54 5.86 -4.10 8.50
N ILE A 55 7.01 -4.65 8.11
CA ILE A 55 7.52 -5.93 8.63
C ILE A 55 7.71 -5.86 10.15
N LYS A 56 8.33 -4.79 10.65
CA LYS A 56 8.49 -4.58 12.10
C LYS A 56 7.15 -4.50 12.83
N LYS A 57 6.13 -3.87 12.23
CA LYS A 57 4.77 -3.82 12.78
C LYS A 57 4.12 -5.21 12.78
N ALA A 58 4.19 -5.94 11.66
CA ALA A 58 3.62 -7.28 11.52
C ALA A 58 4.23 -8.28 12.52
N ASN A 59 5.55 -8.24 12.73
CA ASN A 59 6.23 -9.12 13.68
C ASN A 59 5.79 -8.91 15.14
N LYS A 60 5.19 -7.76 15.50
CA LYS A 60 4.63 -7.54 16.85
C LYS A 60 3.35 -8.34 17.10
N ARG A 61 2.62 -8.70 16.04
CA ARG A 61 1.35 -9.42 16.08
C ARG A 61 1.31 -10.46 14.97
N PRO A 62 2.06 -11.57 15.12
CA PRO A 62 2.00 -12.66 14.15
C PRO A 62 0.59 -13.24 14.14
N VAL A 63 0.05 -13.47 12.95
CA VAL A 63 -1.24 -14.14 12.74
C VAL A 63 -0.94 -15.57 12.29
N TYR A 64 -1.58 -16.56 12.92
CA TYR A 64 -1.42 -17.95 12.54
C TYR A 64 -2.20 -18.27 11.26
N SER A 65 -1.61 -19.09 10.38
CA SER A 65 -2.25 -19.50 9.12
C SER A 65 -3.59 -20.19 9.34
N GLU A 66 -3.71 -20.97 10.39
CA GLU A 66 -4.96 -21.66 10.76
C GLU A 66 -6.11 -20.68 11.05
N ASP A 67 -5.82 -19.56 11.72
CA ASP A 67 -6.82 -18.53 11.97
C ASP A 67 -7.21 -17.82 10.66
N LEU A 68 -6.25 -17.53 9.77
CA LEU A 68 -6.55 -16.98 8.45
C LEU A 68 -7.46 -17.89 7.64
N ILE A 69 -7.18 -19.20 7.63
CA ILE A 69 -7.97 -20.20 6.91
C ILE A 69 -9.39 -20.29 7.52
N ARG A 70 -9.50 -20.41 8.84
CA ARG A 70 -10.79 -20.50 9.54
C ARG A 70 -11.65 -19.25 9.31
N TYR A 71 -11.07 -18.06 9.48
CA TYR A 71 -11.81 -16.81 9.30
C TYR A 71 -12.12 -16.51 7.83
N ALA A 72 -11.22 -16.80 6.89
CA ALA A 72 -11.51 -16.66 5.46
C ALA A 72 -12.69 -17.56 5.06
N HIS A 73 -12.66 -18.84 5.46
CA HIS A 73 -13.77 -19.76 5.22
C HIS A 73 -15.07 -19.26 5.86
N ASN A 74 -15.03 -18.79 7.11
CA ASN A 74 -16.20 -18.25 7.80
C ASN A 74 -16.78 -17.00 7.11
N ILE A 75 -15.92 -16.08 6.63
CA ILE A 75 -16.37 -14.89 5.92
C ILE A 75 -17.00 -15.30 4.57
N SER A 76 -16.35 -16.18 3.82
CA SER A 76 -16.83 -16.65 2.52
C SER A 76 -18.13 -17.44 2.59
N SER A 77 -18.38 -18.18 3.67
CA SER A 77 -19.62 -18.93 3.85
C SER A 77 -20.79 -18.06 4.30
N GLN A 78 -20.52 -16.94 4.97
CA GLN A 78 -21.55 -16.10 5.60
C GLN A 78 -21.89 -14.81 4.84
N HIS A 79 -21.01 -14.26 3.98
CA HIS A 79 -21.17 -12.91 3.43
C HIS A 79 -21.11 -12.89 1.89
N SER A 80 -22.00 -12.12 1.25
CA SER A 80 -21.97 -11.84 -0.20
C SER A 80 -20.94 -10.75 -0.51
N VAL A 81 -20.14 -10.94 -1.56
CA VAL A 81 -19.08 -10.01 -2.01
C VAL A 81 -19.64 -8.67 -2.53
N ALA A 82 -20.92 -8.64 -2.94
CA ALA A 82 -21.61 -7.43 -3.36
C ALA A 82 -23.08 -7.46 -2.96
N SER A 83 -23.67 -6.27 -2.80
CA SER A 83 -25.10 -6.09 -2.57
C SER A 83 -25.89 -6.24 -3.87
N PRO A 84 -26.88 -7.15 -3.93
CA PRO A 84 -27.82 -7.21 -5.05
C PRO A 84 -28.57 -5.89 -5.26
N TYR A 85 -29.06 -5.63 -6.48
CA TYR A 85 -29.79 -4.39 -6.82
C TYR A 85 -31.14 -4.25 -6.08
N ASP A 86 -31.69 -5.35 -5.61
CA ASP A 86 -32.99 -5.50 -4.92
C ASP A 86 -32.89 -5.44 -3.38
N TRP A 87 -31.80 -4.88 -2.83
CA TRP A 87 -31.57 -4.89 -1.39
C TRP A 87 -32.49 -3.94 -0.59
N ASN A 88 -33.55 -4.47 0.01
CA ASN A 88 -34.52 -3.70 0.79
C ASN A 88 -34.26 -3.76 2.31
N VAL A 89 -34.64 -2.72 3.05
CA VAL A 89 -34.51 -2.68 4.52
C VAL A 89 -35.28 -3.85 5.14
N GLY A 90 -34.62 -4.64 5.99
CA GLY A 90 -35.19 -5.86 6.56
C GLY A 90 -34.87 -7.15 5.79
N ASP A 91 -34.14 -7.08 4.68
CA ASP A 91 -33.70 -8.28 3.94
C ASP A 91 -32.72 -9.15 4.78
N PRO A 92 -33.07 -10.41 5.08
CA PRO A 92 -32.21 -11.33 5.84
C PRO A 92 -30.90 -11.72 5.16
N ARG A 93 -30.75 -11.46 3.85
CA ARG A 93 -29.51 -11.70 3.08
C ARG A 93 -28.46 -10.61 3.32
N ARG A 94 -28.75 -9.62 4.17
CA ARG A 94 -27.80 -8.56 4.55
C ARG A 94 -26.65 -9.16 5.37
N PRO A 95 -25.38 -8.87 5.04
CA PRO A 95 -24.19 -9.28 5.78
C PRO A 95 -24.06 -8.57 7.14
N TYR A 96 -24.97 -7.65 7.46
CA TYR A 96 -25.01 -6.95 8.73
C TYR A 96 -26.09 -7.52 9.63
N PRO A 97 -25.89 -7.51 10.95
CA PRO A 97 -26.91 -7.94 11.90
C PRO A 97 -28.24 -7.21 11.65
N THR A 98 -29.33 -7.97 11.53
CA THR A 98 -30.68 -7.39 11.38
C THR A 98 -31.14 -6.73 12.67
N ASP A 99 -32.16 -5.85 12.60
CA ASP A 99 -32.73 -5.20 13.79
C ASP A 99 -33.21 -6.20 14.85
N ILE A 100 -33.70 -7.35 14.39
CA ILE A 100 -34.13 -8.45 15.27
C ILE A 100 -32.91 -9.07 15.96
N GLN A 101 -31.84 -9.37 15.23
CA GLN A 101 -30.60 -9.91 15.78
C GLN A 101 -29.91 -8.93 16.74
N MET A 102 -29.94 -7.62 16.44
CA MET A 102 -29.44 -6.59 17.34
C MET A 102 -30.24 -6.51 18.64
N ARG A 103 -31.57 -6.64 18.56
CA ARG A 103 -32.45 -6.70 19.74
C ARG A 103 -32.28 -7.97 20.56
N GLN A 104 -31.88 -9.07 19.93
CA GLN A 104 -31.55 -10.33 20.58
C GLN A 104 -30.10 -10.38 21.10
N SER A 105 -29.27 -9.40 20.72
CA SER A 105 -27.88 -9.31 21.18
C SER A 105 -27.80 -8.89 22.65
N LEU A 106 -26.69 -9.27 23.28
CA LEU A 106 -26.32 -8.85 24.63
C LEU A 106 -26.35 -7.32 24.81
N LEU A 107 -26.16 -6.56 23.72
CA LEU A 107 -26.23 -5.11 23.71
C LEU A 107 -27.64 -4.56 24.02
N SER A 108 -28.71 -5.29 23.67
CA SER A 108 -30.09 -4.82 23.84
C SER A 108 -30.63 -4.93 25.27
N GLY A 109 -29.84 -5.45 26.22
CA GLY A 109 -30.24 -5.54 27.62
C GLY A 109 -31.05 -6.79 28.00
N ASN A 110 -31.30 -7.71 27.07
CA ASN A 110 -31.87 -9.03 27.36
C ASN A 110 -30.79 -10.01 27.87
N ALA A 111 -29.93 -9.56 28.79
CA ALA A 111 -29.14 -10.49 29.57
C ALA A 111 -30.13 -11.41 30.30
N PRO A 112 -29.94 -12.75 30.32
CA PRO A 112 -30.77 -13.61 31.14
C PRO A 112 -30.68 -13.07 32.57
N SER A 113 -31.79 -12.56 33.08
CA SER A 113 -31.91 -12.21 34.49
C SER A 113 -31.48 -13.45 35.25
N ALA A 114 -30.51 -13.31 36.14
CA ALA A 114 -30.00 -14.41 36.96
C ALA A 114 -31.11 -15.13 37.78
N ALA A 115 -32.34 -14.61 37.77
CA ALA A 115 -33.52 -15.18 38.41
C ALA A 115 -34.17 -16.38 37.66
N ASP A 116 -33.95 -16.56 36.35
CA ASP A 116 -34.57 -17.66 35.57
C ASP A 116 -33.64 -18.87 35.33
N ALA A 117 -32.50 -18.92 36.02
CA ALA A 117 -31.61 -20.09 36.01
C ALA A 117 -32.26 -21.27 36.76
N SER A 118 -33.08 -22.04 36.05
CA SER A 118 -33.61 -23.32 36.52
C SER A 118 -32.44 -24.27 36.89
N PRO A 119 -32.48 -24.93 38.05
CA PRO A 119 -31.31 -25.57 38.68
C PRO A 119 -30.84 -26.89 38.03
N PHE A 120 -31.30 -27.25 36.83
CA PHE A 120 -30.97 -28.51 36.16
C PHE A 120 -30.15 -28.38 34.87
N HIS A 121 -29.63 -27.19 34.52
CA HIS A 121 -28.62 -27.09 33.48
C HIS A 121 -27.22 -27.09 34.10
N PHE A 122 -26.48 -28.18 33.91
CA PHE A 122 -25.10 -28.37 34.37
C PHE A 122 -24.19 -27.29 33.78
N ILE A 123 -23.85 -26.29 34.60
CA ILE A 123 -22.81 -25.30 34.31
C ILE A 123 -21.52 -25.85 34.91
N PRO A 124 -20.50 -26.23 34.12
CA PRO A 124 -19.19 -26.54 34.67
C PRO A 124 -18.55 -25.22 35.15
N THR A 125 -18.67 -24.99 36.45
CA THR A 125 -17.95 -23.94 37.16
C THR A 125 -16.45 -24.23 37.15
N GLY A 126 -15.71 -23.46 36.37
CA GLY A 126 -14.26 -23.40 36.39
C GLY A 126 -13.76 -22.10 35.77
N LEU A 127 -13.78 -21.01 36.54
CA LEU A 127 -12.99 -19.80 36.27
C LEU A 127 -12.13 -19.54 37.51
N PRO A 128 -10.85 -19.17 37.35
CA PRO A 128 -10.56 -17.80 36.93
C PRO A 128 -9.41 -17.70 35.93
N GLY A 129 -9.71 -17.16 34.75
CA GLY A 129 -8.73 -16.66 33.81
C GLY A 129 -9.20 -15.30 33.31
N ALA A 130 -8.85 -14.24 34.04
CA ALA A 130 -9.14 -12.86 33.67
C ALA A 130 -8.54 -12.58 32.28
N GLY A 131 -9.40 -12.52 31.26
CA GLY A 131 -9.04 -12.02 29.94
C GLY A 131 -8.73 -10.53 30.06
N THR A 132 -7.45 -10.19 30.11
CA THR A 132 -7.00 -8.80 29.98
C THR A 132 -7.48 -8.28 28.63
N THR A 133 -8.41 -7.33 28.63
CA THR A 133 -8.70 -6.53 27.45
C THR A 133 -7.49 -5.62 27.24
N LYS A 134 -6.52 -6.09 26.45
CA LYS A 134 -5.43 -5.23 25.99
C LYS A 134 -6.07 -4.09 25.18
N LYS A 135 -6.12 -2.88 25.74
CA LYS A 135 -6.38 -1.66 24.96
C LYS A 135 -5.47 -1.71 23.73
N VAL A 136 -6.08 -1.74 22.55
CA VAL A 136 -5.36 -1.54 21.30
C VAL A 136 -5.00 -0.06 21.30
N ASN A 137 -3.74 0.25 21.61
CA ASN A 137 -3.21 1.60 21.42
C ASN A 137 -2.95 1.74 19.92
N ILE A 138 -3.92 2.32 19.22
CA ILE A 138 -3.75 2.73 17.83
C ILE A 138 -2.92 4.01 17.91
N ASP A 139 -1.64 3.90 17.59
CA ASP A 139 -0.77 5.08 17.50
C ASP A 139 -1.34 5.99 16.39
N GLU A 140 -1.49 7.30 16.65
CA GLU A 140 -2.04 8.31 15.70
C GLU A 140 -1.33 8.35 14.33
N LYS A 141 -0.17 7.72 14.17
CA LYS A 141 0.53 7.55 12.87
C LYS A 141 -0.05 6.47 11.95
N ASP A 142 -0.99 5.65 12.43
CA ASP A 142 -1.63 4.59 11.64
C ASP A 142 -2.95 5.05 10.97
N VAL A 143 -3.42 6.28 11.23
CA VAL A 143 -4.66 6.84 10.65
C VAL A 143 -4.45 7.66 9.36
N ASP A 144 -3.22 8.00 8.98
CA ASP A 144 -2.95 8.95 7.89
C ASP A 144 -2.89 8.36 6.47
N LEU A 145 -3.26 7.08 6.29
CA LEU A 145 -3.18 6.42 4.97
C LEU A 145 -4.52 6.31 4.22
N MET A 146 -5.60 6.89 4.74
CA MET A 146 -6.93 6.86 4.09
C MET A 146 -7.31 8.18 3.39
N SER A 147 -6.37 9.11 3.21
CA SER A 147 -6.61 10.25 2.32
C SER A 147 -6.64 9.77 0.88
N THR A 148 -7.85 9.61 0.38
CA THR A 148 -8.23 9.55 -1.02
C THR A 148 -7.47 10.63 -1.81
N ASP A 149 -6.49 10.23 -2.61
CA ASP A 149 -6.07 10.99 -3.77
C ASP A 149 -7.19 10.90 -4.83
N SER A 150 -8.35 11.49 -4.51
CA SER A 150 -9.37 11.82 -5.50
C SER A 150 -8.79 12.91 -6.40
N SER A 151 -7.96 12.51 -7.35
CA SER A 151 -7.59 13.33 -8.50
C SER A 151 -8.79 13.38 -9.44
N SER A 152 -9.75 14.27 -9.14
CA SER A 152 -10.74 14.69 -10.12
C SER A 152 -10.02 15.42 -11.24
N SER A 153 -9.72 14.71 -12.32
CA SER A 153 -9.30 15.31 -13.58
C SER A 153 -10.49 16.06 -14.16
N SER A 154 -10.57 17.36 -13.91
CA SER A 154 -11.51 18.25 -14.58
C SER A 154 -11.06 18.42 -16.03
N SER A 155 -11.71 17.68 -16.92
CA SER A 155 -11.56 17.81 -18.36
C SER A 155 -12.14 19.13 -18.83
N SER A 156 -11.32 19.89 -19.56
CA SER A 156 -11.61 21.14 -20.27
C SER A 156 -12.97 21.21 -20.99
N ASP A 157 -13.61 22.37 -20.93
CA ASP A 157 -14.48 22.87 -22.00
C ASP A 157 -14.18 24.37 -22.22
N SER A 158 -13.90 24.75 -23.46
CA SER A 158 -13.66 26.12 -23.90
C SER A 158 -14.65 26.42 -25.04
N GLN A 159 -15.47 27.45 -24.84
CA GLN A 159 -16.29 28.09 -25.86
C GLN A 159 -15.71 29.49 -26.12
#